data_AF-A0A7W1AJW4-F1
#
_entry.id   AF-A0A7W1AJW4-F1
#
_cell.length_a   1.000
_cell.length_b   1.000
_cell.length_c   1.000
_cell.angle_alpha   90.00
_cell.angle_beta   90.00
_cell.angle_gamma   90.00
#
_symmetry.space_group_name_H-M   'P 1'
#
loop_
_entity.id
_entity.type
_entity.pdbx_description
1 polymer ?
#
loop_
_entity_poly.entity_id
_entity_poly.type
_entity_poly.pdbx_seq_one_letter_code
_entity_poly.pdbx_strand_id
1 'polypeptide(L)'
;MVARVLTIAVALLFASACEKTNHENIDKWTRTSKGPGKLKKAIADEDLDADLSAHAAANLVKMQQDNDVREALEKMTPGRRQQVLGKLAPRLWDLARVEGENTLPNAQQIVAKDALISARKYADEAQKQQIDNYLSDWYAVSSYEARAGVGATLGAGVMRMLGAAAGKKLMSVANSVLAAPGQEKVKNRIGDELMLGLAASGNTEAVKFLLDLVRLDRGDETQGKRAMTALYKTYVDPGGLFEIASPEPLVSSLDQLVAIAKDDSISGQIINDAVALIRAVGAPACVAPLLGMVKTPHRESRFKYVAANNALKCGGVKSVAEVVRALPDQGTYVKEELQGSISGEIARLTPRDQVLATLRDLLGDKSTVVRWVAIEALAAMKSVEDAPKIAALSGNKDKLVGFWGERNPENKPDPSLGQRAKELSEQLAKGETPK
;
A
#
# COMPACT_ATOMS: atom_id res chain seq x y z
N MET A 1 0.47 87.60 -33.69
CA MET A 1 -0.41 86.51 -34.20
C MET A 1 -0.50 85.45 -33.13
N VAL A 2 -1.70 85.26 -32.59
CA VAL A 2 -2.01 84.39 -31.45
C VAL A 2 -2.56 83.08 -32.00
N ALA A 3 -1.93 81.94 -31.72
CA ALA A 3 -2.45 80.61 -32.06
C ALA A 3 -2.78 79.86 -30.76
N ARG A 4 -4.07 79.62 -30.54
CA ARG A 4 -4.67 78.96 -29.38
C ARG A 4 -4.36 77.47 -29.37
N VAL A 5 -3.82 76.99 -28.26
CA VAL A 5 -3.79 75.58 -27.85
C VAL A 5 -5.18 75.23 -27.32
N LEU A 6 -5.85 74.26 -27.95
CA LEU A 6 -7.14 73.73 -27.50
C LEU A 6 -6.90 72.35 -26.86
N THR A 7 -6.77 72.32 -25.54
CA THR A 7 -6.68 71.08 -24.76
C THR A 7 -8.10 70.58 -24.47
N ILE A 8 -8.56 69.57 -25.22
CA ILE A 8 -9.82 68.88 -24.93
C ILE A 8 -9.56 67.85 -23.83
N ALA A 9 -9.92 68.19 -22.60
CA ALA A 9 -9.99 67.27 -21.49
C ALA A 9 -11.30 66.45 -21.59
N VAL A 10 -11.22 65.26 -22.19
CA VAL A 10 -12.31 64.27 -22.10
C VAL A 10 -12.21 63.59 -20.74
N ALA A 11 -12.97 64.10 -19.77
CA ALA A 11 -13.23 63.42 -18.51
C ALA A 11 -14.20 62.26 -18.76
N LEU A 12 -13.67 61.11 -19.19
CA LEU A 12 -14.36 59.82 -19.17
C LEU A 12 -14.49 59.35 -17.72
N LEU A 13 -15.51 59.85 -17.04
CA LEU A 13 -16.05 59.31 -15.80
C LEU A 13 -16.58 57.89 -16.09
N PHE A 14 -15.70 56.89 -16.03
CA PHE A 14 -16.11 55.50 -15.86
C PHE A 14 -16.71 55.37 -14.46
N ALA A 15 -18.01 55.66 -14.36
CA ALA A 15 -18.84 55.17 -13.26
C ALA A 15 -18.68 53.65 -13.23
N SER A 16 -17.82 53.18 -12.35
CA SER A 16 -17.74 51.79 -11.93
C SER A 16 -18.98 51.52 -11.10
N ALA A 17 -20.12 51.41 -11.76
CA ALA A 17 -21.31 50.82 -11.17
C ALA A 17 -20.86 49.50 -10.54
N CYS A 18 -20.98 49.41 -9.21
CA CYS A 18 -20.70 48.20 -8.47
C CYS A 18 -21.69 47.14 -8.97
N GLU A 19 -21.26 46.38 -9.98
CA GLU A 19 -22.01 45.31 -10.61
C GLU A 19 -22.36 44.30 -9.50
N LYS A 20 -23.64 44.24 -9.13
CA LYS A 20 -24.14 43.40 -8.01
C LYS A 20 -23.78 41.93 -8.26
N THR A 21 -23.24 41.25 -7.26
CA THR A 21 -22.95 39.81 -7.36
C THR A 21 -24.26 39.02 -7.48
N ASN A 22 -24.47 38.37 -8.61
CA ASN A 22 -25.58 37.47 -8.91
C ASN A 22 -25.10 36.39 -9.91
N HIS A 23 -25.92 35.38 -10.21
CA HIS A 23 -25.49 34.28 -11.10
C HIS A 23 -25.09 34.76 -12.50
N GLU A 24 -25.86 35.65 -13.12
CA GLU A 24 -25.57 36.19 -14.46
C GLU A 24 -24.23 36.93 -14.52
N ASN A 25 -23.95 37.76 -13.51
CA ASN A 25 -22.69 38.50 -13.43
C ASN A 25 -21.51 37.57 -13.14
N ILE A 26 -21.70 36.55 -12.30
CA ILE A 26 -20.69 35.50 -12.06
C ILE A 26 -20.32 34.79 -13.37
N ASP A 27 -21.31 34.45 -14.21
CA ASP A 27 -21.05 33.84 -15.52
C ASP A 27 -20.35 34.80 -16.47
N LYS A 28 -20.80 36.06 -16.51
CA LYS A 28 -20.17 37.11 -17.33
C LYS A 28 -18.71 37.32 -16.97
N TRP A 29 -18.35 37.25 -15.69
CA TRP A 29 -16.98 37.45 -15.23
C TRP A 29 -16.00 36.43 -15.83
N THR A 30 -16.43 35.20 -16.11
CA THR A 30 -15.57 34.17 -16.74
C THR A 30 -14.98 34.59 -18.09
N ARG A 31 -15.60 35.56 -18.77
CA ARG A 31 -15.19 36.07 -20.08
C ARG A 31 -14.38 37.36 -20.02
N THR A 32 -14.01 37.83 -18.83
CA THR A 32 -13.33 39.12 -18.62
C THR A 32 -11.94 38.94 -18.04
N SER A 33 -11.00 39.82 -18.38
CA SER A 33 -9.63 39.78 -17.85
C SER A 33 -9.55 39.95 -16.33
N LYS A 34 -10.45 40.76 -15.75
CA LYS A 34 -10.57 40.94 -14.29
C LYS A 34 -11.47 39.88 -13.62
N GLY A 35 -12.01 38.95 -14.40
CA GLY A 35 -12.95 37.92 -13.99
C GLY A 35 -12.48 37.06 -12.83
N PRO A 36 -11.32 36.41 -12.94
CA PRO A 36 -10.71 35.62 -11.86
C PRO A 36 -10.67 36.35 -10.53
N GLY A 37 -10.22 37.61 -10.52
CA GLY A 37 -10.14 38.41 -9.31
C GLY A 37 -11.51 38.70 -8.69
N LYS A 38 -12.56 38.90 -9.51
CA LYS A 38 -13.93 39.06 -9.01
C LYS A 38 -14.50 37.76 -8.44
N LEU A 39 -14.28 36.63 -9.11
CA LEU A 39 -14.74 35.32 -8.65
C LEU A 39 -14.08 34.94 -7.32
N LYS A 40 -12.76 35.14 -7.17
CA LYS A 40 -12.05 34.92 -5.89
C LYS A 40 -12.64 35.76 -4.75
N LYS A 41 -12.94 37.03 -5.01
CA LYS A 41 -13.59 37.92 -4.03
C LYS A 41 -14.98 37.42 -3.64
N ALA A 42 -15.79 36.98 -4.60
CA ALA A 42 -17.12 36.43 -4.32
C ALA A 42 -17.08 35.14 -3.50
N ILE A 43 -16.05 34.31 -3.68
CA ILE A 43 -15.86 33.11 -2.84
C ILE A 43 -15.46 33.52 -1.41
N ALA A 44 -14.54 34.47 -1.26
CA ALA A 44 -14.03 34.91 0.03
C ALA A 44 -14.99 35.80 0.84
N ASP A 45 -16.11 36.23 0.26
CA ASP A 45 -17.12 37.05 0.91
C ASP A 45 -18.00 36.18 1.83
N GLU A 46 -17.81 36.34 3.15
CA GLU A 46 -18.54 35.59 4.20
C GLU A 46 -20.03 35.98 4.25
N ASP A 47 -20.38 37.19 3.82
CA ASP A 47 -21.76 37.73 3.84
C ASP A 47 -22.53 37.41 2.54
N LEU A 48 -21.85 36.94 1.50
CA LEU A 48 -22.49 36.57 0.23
C LEU A 48 -23.39 35.34 0.42
N ASP A 49 -24.44 35.19 -0.39
CA ASP A 49 -25.19 33.94 -0.45
C ASP A 49 -24.27 32.75 -0.80
N ALA A 50 -24.40 31.64 -0.06
CA ALA A 50 -23.51 30.49 -0.21
C ALA A 50 -23.58 29.84 -1.61
N ASP A 51 -24.75 29.90 -2.27
CA ASP A 51 -24.92 29.40 -3.62
C ASP A 51 -24.23 30.28 -4.66
N LEU A 52 -24.18 31.60 -4.43
CA LEU A 52 -23.38 32.52 -5.26
C LEU A 52 -21.88 32.27 -5.08
N SER A 53 -21.38 32.08 -3.86
CA SER A 53 -19.97 31.71 -3.62
C SER A 53 -19.63 30.36 -4.27
N ALA A 54 -20.52 29.37 -4.16
CA ALA A 54 -20.36 28.08 -4.82
C ALA A 54 -20.37 28.19 -6.36
N HIS A 55 -21.24 29.04 -6.93
CA HIS A 55 -21.27 29.29 -8.37
C HIS A 55 -19.97 29.94 -8.85
N ALA A 56 -19.45 30.92 -8.09
CA ALA A 56 -18.16 31.53 -8.39
C ALA A 56 -17.00 30.53 -8.33
N ALA A 57 -17.00 29.64 -7.33
CA ALA A 57 -16.02 28.56 -7.20
C ALA A 57 -16.08 27.57 -8.37
N ALA A 58 -17.27 27.12 -8.77
CA ALA A 58 -17.42 26.22 -9.92
C ALA A 58 -16.89 26.86 -11.22
N ASN A 59 -17.11 28.17 -11.41
CA ASN A 59 -16.58 28.91 -12.55
C ASN A 59 -15.05 29.06 -12.50
N LEU A 60 -14.43 29.22 -11.33
CA LEU A 60 -12.96 29.15 -11.20
C LEU A 60 -12.41 27.76 -11.57
N VAL A 61 -13.06 26.67 -11.15
CA VAL A 61 -12.66 25.30 -11.53
C VAL A 61 -12.77 25.11 -13.05
N LYS A 62 -13.83 25.60 -13.69
CA LYS A 62 -13.98 25.58 -15.15
C LYS A 62 -12.86 26.34 -15.86
N MET A 63 -12.30 27.36 -15.22
CA MET A 63 -11.15 28.13 -15.69
C MET A 63 -9.78 27.53 -15.30
N GLN A 64 -9.75 26.30 -14.75
CA GLN A 64 -8.55 25.62 -14.27
C GLN A 64 -7.82 26.39 -13.14
N GLN A 65 -8.61 27.06 -12.30
CA GLN A 65 -8.15 27.79 -11.10
C GLN A 65 -8.65 27.10 -9.82
N ASP A 66 -8.61 25.77 -9.79
CA ASP A 66 -9.04 24.95 -8.64
C ASP A 66 -8.16 25.20 -7.40
N ASN A 67 -6.88 25.54 -7.56
CA ASN A 67 -6.00 25.95 -6.46
C ASN A 67 -6.55 27.16 -5.70
N ASP A 68 -7.10 28.15 -6.41
CA ASP A 68 -7.68 29.34 -5.78
C ASP A 68 -8.95 29.00 -4.99
N VAL A 69 -9.74 28.05 -5.48
CA VAL A 69 -10.91 27.53 -4.75
C VAL A 69 -10.47 26.81 -3.48
N ARG A 70 -9.43 25.96 -3.57
CA ARG A 70 -8.87 25.24 -2.42
C ARG A 70 -8.36 26.20 -1.34
N GLU A 71 -7.61 27.22 -1.72
CA GLU A 71 -7.11 28.25 -0.80
C GLU A 71 -8.24 29.06 -0.16
N ALA A 72 -9.27 29.40 -0.92
CA ALA A 72 -10.42 30.13 -0.40
C ALA A 72 -11.20 29.29 0.62
N LEU A 73 -11.49 28.03 0.29
CA LEU A 73 -12.14 27.09 1.21
C LEU A 73 -11.33 26.90 2.50
N GLU A 74 -9.99 26.85 2.42
CA GLU A 74 -9.12 26.69 3.58
C GLU A 74 -9.21 27.86 4.57
N LYS A 75 -9.39 29.08 4.05
CA LYS A 75 -9.47 30.32 4.84
C LYS A 75 -10.88 30.61 5.40
N MET A 76 -11.92 29.98 4.85
CA MET A 76 -13.30 30.15 5.33
C MET A 76 -13.50 29.62 6.75
N THR A 77 -14.42 30.24 7.48
CA THR A 77 -14.87 29.67 8.76
C THR A 77 -15.54 28.30 8.56
N PRO A 78 -15.47 27.35 9.52
CA PRO A 78 -16.00 26.00 9.33
C PRO A 78 -17.49 25.96 8.94
N GLY A 79 -18.33 26.78 9.61
CA GLY A 79 -19.76 26.84 9.32
C GLY A 79 -20.06 27.39 7.92
N ARG A 80 -19.36 28.47 7.52
CA ARG A 80 -19.48 29.02 6.16
C ARG A 80 -19.02 28.02 5.11
N ARG A 81 -17.89 27.37 5.34
CA ARG A 81 -17.30 26.37 4.45
C ARG A 81 -18.28 25.24 4.16
N GLN A 82 -18.96 24.73 5.19
CA GLN A 82 -19.99 23.69 5.03
C GLN A 82 -21.17 24.19 4.18
N GLN A 83 -21.68 25.41 4.41
CA GLN A 83 -22.77 25.96 3.61
C GLN A 83 -22.40 26.09 2.13
N VAL A 84 -21.20 26.60 1.83
CA VAL A 84 -20.70 26.72 0.45
C VAL A 84 -20.47 25.34 -0.17
N LEU A 85 -19.87 24.39 0.56
CA LEU A 85 -19.63 23.03 0.06
C LEU A 85 -20.92 22.28 -0.29
N GLY A 86 -21.98 22.45 0.49
CA GLY A 86 -23.29 21.84 0.21
C GLY A 86 -23.90 22.29 -1.11
N LYS A 87 -23.52 23.48 -1.60
CA LYS A 87 -23.92 23.99 -2.93
C LYS A 87 -22.88 23.70 -4.00
N LEU A 88 -21.59 23.68 -3.64
CA LEU A 88 -20.49 23.49 -4.57
C LEU A 88 -20.37 22.04 -5.05
N ALA A 89 -20.54 21.05 -4.16
CA ALA A 89 -20.35 19.64 -4.53
C ALA A 89 -21.27 19.19 -5.68
N PRO A 90 -22.59 19.47 -5.70
CA PRO A 90 -23.44 19.17 -6.85
C PRO A 90 -23.00 19.88 -8.14
N ARG A 91 -22.60 21.15 -8.04
CA ARG A 91 -22.13 21.94 -9.21
C ARG A 91 -20.84 21.37 -9.78
N LEU A 92 -19.91 20.93 -8.93
CA LEU A 92 -18.68 20.27 -9.39
C LEU A 92 -18.98 18.90 -10.00
N TRP A 93 -19.96 18.16 -9.48
CA TRP A 93 -20.40 16.91 -10.09
C TRP A 93 -20.96 17.13 -11.49
N ASP A 94 -21.82 18.14 -11.70
CA ASP A 94 -22.35 18.46 -13.03
C ASP A 94 -21.24 18.77 -14.05
N LEU A 95 -20.13 19.39 -13.59
CA LEU A 95 -18.95 19.64 -14.43
C LEU A 95 -18.07 18.39 -14.63
N ALA A 96 -17.97 17.52 -13.62
CA ALA A 96 -17.12 16.33 -13.61
C ALA A 96 -17.77 15.12 -14.32
N ARG A 97 -19.09 15.11 -14.40
CA ARG A 97 -19.90 14.01 -14.93
C ARG A 97 -19.52 13.69 -16.37
N VAL A 98 -19.32 12.41 -16.64
CA VAL A 98 -19.03 11.88 -17.98
C VAL A 98 -20.24 11.08 -18.45
N GLU A 99 -20.81 11.49 -19.58
CA GLU A 99 -21.93 10.77 -20.18
C GLU A 99 -21.46 9.47 -20.82
N GLY A 100 -21.96 8.34 -20.31
CA GLY A 100 -21.64 6.99 -20.78
C GLY A 100 -20.47 6.33 -20.03
N GLU A 101 -20.62 5.04 -19.77
CA GLU A 101 -19.65 4.24 -19.00
C GLU A 101 -18.33 4.00 -19.75
N ASN A 102 -18.34 4.06 -21.09
CA ASN A 102 -17.19 3.80 -21.96
C ASN A 102 -16.54 5.09 -22.49
N THR A 103 -17.07 6.26 -22.12
CA THR A 103 -16.58 7.56 -22.58
C THR A 103 -15.40 8.01 -21.72
N LEU A 104 -14.37 8.57 -22.35
CA LEU A 104 -13.23 9.17 -21.63
C LEU A 104 -13.55 10.61 -21.21
N PRO A 105 -13.10 11.03 -20.01
CA PRO A 105 -13.29 12.40 -19.55
C PRO A 105 -12.42 13.39 -20.34
N ASN A 106 -12.94 14.60 -20.55
CA ASN A 106 -12.16 15.74 -21.05
C ASN A 106 -11.42 16.46 -19.90
N ALA A 107 -10.54 17.41 -20.23
CA ALA A 107 -9.73 18.13 -19.25
C ALA A 107 -10.57 18.85 -18.17
N GLN A 108 -11.71 19.43 -18.55
CA GLN A 108 -12.59 20.12 -17.60
C GLN A 108 -13.22 19.14 -16.60
N GLN A 109 -13.66 17.97 -17.08
CA GLN A 109 -14.23 16.93 -16.23
C GLN A 109 -13.19 16.38 -15.24
N ILE A 110 -11.94 16.22 -15.68
CA ILE A 110 -10.83 15.76 -14.82
C ILE A 110 -10.58 16.78 -13.70
N VAL A 111 -10.43 18.06 -14.03
CA VAL A 111 -10.19 19.13 -13.06
C VAL A 111 -11.36 19.27 -12.07
N ALA A 112 -12.59 19.16 -12.54
CA ALA A 112 -13.77 19.18 -11.66
C ALA A 112 -13.84 17.97 -10.71
N LYS A 113 -13.46 16.78 -11.18
CA LYS A 113 -13.32 15.57 -10.35
C LYS A 113 -12.23 15.74 -9.29
N ASP A 114 -11.07 16.30 -9.64
CA ASP A 114 -10.00 16.58 -8.67
C ASP A 114 -10.40 17.66 -7.65
N ALA A 115 -11.21 18.64 -8.06
CA ALA A 115 -11.80 19.63 -7.16
C ALA A 115 -12.78 18.98 -6.17
N LEU A 116 -13.61 18.01 -6.59
CA LEU A 116 -14.47 17.22 -5.69
C LEU A 116 -13.64 16.47 -4.63
N ILE A 117 -12.57 15.80 -5.07
CA ILE A 117 -11.66 15.07 -4.17
C ILE A 117 -11.05 16.03 -3.15
N SER A 118 -10.56 17.18 -3.62
CA SER A 118 -9.95 18.21 -2.77
C SER A 118 -10.95 18.85 -1.80
N ALA A 119 -12.22 18.99 -2.19
CA ALA A 119 -13.29 19.53 -1.36
C ALA A 119 -13.70 18.56 -0.24
N ARG A 120 -13.57 17.25 -0.46
CA ARG A 120 -13.98 16.19 0.48
C ARG A 120 -13.38 16.35 1.88
N LYS A 121 -12.12 16.79 2.01
CA LYS A 121 -11.45 16.96 3.31
C LYS A 121 -12.10 18.01 4.21
N TYR A 122 -12.95 18.86 3.66
CA TYR A 122 -13.63 19.95 4.34
C TYR A 122 -15.13 19.71 4.56
N ALA A 123 -15.67 18.66 3.93
CA ALA A 123 -17.08 18.31 3.99
C ALA A 123 -17.45 17.74 5.36
N ASP A 124 -18.70 17.94 5.78
CA ASP A 124 -19.29 17.16 6.87
C ASP A 124 -19.61 15.71 6.42
N GLU A 125 -20.08 14.85 7.31
CA GLU A 125 -20.32 13.44 6.97
C GLU A 125 -21.39 13.25 5.87
N ALA A 126 -22.44 14.06 5.84
CA ALA A 126 -23.49 13.96 4.82
C ALA A 126 -22.95 14.39 3.45
N GLN A 127 -22.18 15.48 3.41
CA GLN A 127 -21.53 15.99 2.22
C GLN A 127 -20.42 15.05 1.73
N LYS A 128 -19.64 14.45 2.63
CA LYS A 128 -18.65 13.42 2.29
C LYS A 128 -19.32 12.24 1.61
N GLN A 129 -20.41 11.72 2.19
CA GLN A 129 -21.15 10.62 1.58
C GLN A 129 -21.68 10.96 0.18
N GLN A 130 -22.14 12.21 -0.01
CA GLN A 130 -22.57 12.68 -1.32
C GLN A 130 -21.41 12.75 -2.33
N ILE A 131 -20.27 13.33 -1.94
CA ILE A 131 -19.06 13.36 -2.77
C ILE A 131 -18.57 11.94 -3.08
N ASP A 132 -18.62 11.03 -2.11
CA ASP A 132 -18.20 9.64 -2.27
C ASP A 132 -19.06 8.88 -3.27
N ASN A 133 -20.36 9.18 -3.29
CA ASN A 133 -21.27 8.65 -4.30
C ASN A 133 -20.90 9.18 -5.70
N TYR A 134 -20.66 10.49 -5.84
CA TYR A 134 -20.23 11.08 -7.12
C TYR A 134 -18.91 10.49 -7.63
N LEU A 135 -17.91 10.36 -6.75
CA LEU A 135 -16.62 9.76 -7.12
C LEU A 135 -16.76 8.27 -7.45
N SER A 136 -17.61 7.55 -6.72
CA SER A 136 -17.92 6.16 -7.06
C SER A 136 -18.56 6.04 -8.45
N ASP A 137 -19.49 6.92 -8.80
CA ASP A 137 -20.17 6.90 -10.10
C ASP A 137 -19.23 7.36 -11.23
N TRP A 138 -18.23 8.19 -10.92
CA TRP A 138 -17.19 8.59 -11.87
C TRP A 138 -16.23 7.46 -12.21
N TYR A 139 -15.74 6.75 -11.18
CA TYR A 139 -14.71 5.72 -11.33
C TYR A 139 -15.29 4.33 -11.65
N ALA A 140 -16.32 3.88 -10.94
CA ALA A 140 -16.80 2.49 -10.99
C ALA A 140 -17.67 2.20 -12.22
N VAL A 141 -17.08 2.37 -13.39
CA VAL A 141 -17.66 2.15 -14.71
C VAL A 141 -16.73 1.30 -15.56
N SER A 142 -17.22 0.79 -16.70
CA SER A 142 -16.47 -0.04 -17.65
C SER A 142 -15.15 0.58 -18.14
N SER A 143 -15.06 1.92 -18.24
CA SER A 143 -13.82 2.65 -18.57
C SER A 143 -12.91 2.97 -17.37
N TYR A 144 -13.09 2.30 -16.21
CA TYR A 144 -12.27 2.51 -15.00
C TYR A 144 -10.77 2.55 -15.34
N GLU A 145 -10.26 1.62 -16.14
CA GLU A 145 -8.83 1.51 -16.46
C GLU A 145 -8.26 2.83 -17.01
N ALA A 146 -8.96 3.45 -17.95
CA ALA A 146 -8.52 4.71 -18.56
C ALA A 146 -8.77 5.90 -17.62
N ARG A 147 -9.83 5.85 -16.80
CA ARG A 147 -10.18 6.90 -15.84
C ARG A 147 -9.27 6.91 -14.60
N ALA A 148 -8.73 5.76 -14.21
CA ALA A 148 -7.86 5.61 -13.05
C ALA A 148 -6.54 6.37 -13.18
N GLY A 149 -6.03 6.50 -14.41
CA GLY A 149 -4.75 7.13 -14.69
C GLY A 149 -4.78 8.64 -14.94
N VAL A 150 -5.93 9.32 -14.79
CA VAL A 150 -6.05 10.75 -15.13
C VAL A 150 -6.37 11.65 -13.92
N GLY A 151 -5.77 12.84 -13.94
CA GLY A 151 -5.91 13.87 -12.91
C GLY A 151 -4.81 13.83 -11.86
N ALA A 152 -4.97 14.67 -10.83
CA ALA A 152 -4.00 14.82 -9.76
C ALA A 152 -4.02 13.65 -8.76
N THR A 153 -5.17 12.99 -8.59
CA THR A 153 -5.31 11.81 -7.70
C THR A 153 -5.60 10.56 -8.53
N LEU A 154 -4.75 9.55 -8.38
CA LEU A 154 -4.88 8.25 -9.06
C LEU A 154 -6.10 7.46 -8.56
N GLY A 155 -6.67 6.63 -9.43
CA GLY A 155 -7.88 5.83 -9.15
C GLY A 155 -7.76 4.98 -7.90
N ALA A 156 -6.64 4.28 -7.71
CA ALA A 156 -6.40 3.48 -6.51
C ALA A 156 -6.41 4.32 -5.21
N GLY A 157 -5.85 5.53 -5.24
CA GLY A 157 -5.90 6.46 -4.12
C GLY A 157 -7.32 6.92 -3.81
N VAL A 158 -8.15 7.13 -4.84
CA VAL A 158 -9.58 7.42 -4.65
C VAL A 158 -10.32 6.20 -4.10
N MET A 159 -10.09 4.99 -4.63
CA MET A 159 -10.75 3.78 -4.12
C MET A 159 -10.41 3.53 -2.65
N ARG A 160 -9.16 3.79 -2.23
CA ARG A 160 -8.74 3.74 -0.83
C ARG A 160 -9.51 4.72 0.05
N MET A 161 -9.72 5.93 -0.46
CA MET A 161 -10.47 6.98 0.23
C MET A 161 -11.95 6.64 0.38
N LEU A 162 -12.55 6.01 -0.64
CA LEU A 162 -13.97 5.61 -0.66
C LEU A 162 -14.23 4.30 0.11
N GLY A 163 -13.21 3.45 0.24
CA GLY A 163 -13.27 2.22 1.03
C GLY A 163 -14.13 1.11 0.41
N ALA A 164 -14.62 0.23 1.28
CA ALA A 164 -15.19 -1.06 0.87
C ALA A 164 -16.45 -0.93 -0.03
N ALA A 165 -17.22 0.15 0.10
CA ALA A 165 -18.40 0.39 -0.74
C ALA A 165 -18.04 0.59 -2.22
N ALA A 166 -16.95 1.30 -2.51
CA ALA A 166 -16.44 1.46 -3.87
C ALA A 166 -15.89 0.13 -4.41
N GLY A 167 -15.22 -0.66 -3.58
CA GLY A 167 -14.78 -2.01 -3.92
C GLY A 167 -15.93 -2.90 -4.42
N LYS A 168 -17.10 -2.83 -3.77
CA LYS A 168 -18.30 -3.57 -4.20
C LYS A 168 -18.75 -3.17 -5.60
N LYS A 169 -18.75 -1.87 -5.93
CA LYS A 169 -19.08 -1.38 -7.27
C LYS A 169 -18.02 -1.80 -8.30
N LEU A 170 -16.72 -1.73 -7.95
CA LEU A 170 -15.64 -2.19 -8.83
C LEU A 170 -15.68 -3.68 -9.12
N MET A 171 -16.12 -4.52 -8.17
CA MET A 171 -16.33 -5.93 -8.47
C MET A 171 -17.40 -6.13 -9.54
N SER A 172 -18.45 -5.31 -9.56
CA SER A 172 -19.44 -5.34 -10.65
C SER A 172 -18.79 -5.00 -11.99
N VAL A 173 -17.90 -4.00 -12.03
CA VAL A 173 -17.15 -3.65 -13.25
C VAL A 173 -16.27 -4.81 -13.70
N ALA A 174 -15.49 -5.40 -12.78
CA ALA A 174 -14.64 -6.55 -13.08
C ALA A 174 -15.47 -7.73 -13.61
N ASN A 175 -16.59 -8.06 -12.98
CA ASN A 175 -17.49 -9.12 -13.43
C ASN A 175 -18.06 -8.84 -14.83
N SER A 176 -18.43 -7.59 -15.13
CA SER A 176 -18.86 -7.19 -16.48
C SER A 176 -17.77 -7.39 -17.53
N VAL A 177 -16.51 -7.04 -17.22
CA VAL A 177 -15.37 -7.33 -18.11
C VAL A 177 -15.22 -8.82 -18.33
N LEU A 178 -15.35 -9.63 -17.26
CA LEU A 178 -15.23 -11.08 -17.35
C LEU A 178 -16.36 -11.75 -18.13
N ALA A 179 -17.56 -11.19 -18.10
CA ALA A 179 -18.78 -11.71 -18.73
C ALA A 179 -18.98 -11.22 -20.18
N ALA A 180 -18.38 -10.09 -20.55
CA ALA A 180 -18.44 -9.59 -21.92
C ALA A 180 -17.89 -10.65 -22.91
N PRO A 181 -18.51 -10.81 -24.09
CA PRO A 181 -18.06 -11.79 -25.08
C PRO A 181 -16.62 -11.48 -25.48
N GLY A 182 -15.71 -12.38 -25.13
CA GLY A 182 -14.34 -12.35 -25.62
C GLY A 182 -14.29 -12.79 -27.08
N GLN A 183 -13.15 -12.56 -27.74
CA GLN A 183 -12.89 -13.26 -29.00
C GLN A 183 -12.81 -14.76 -28.72
N GLU A 184 -13.23 -15.62 -29.64
CA GLU A 184 -13.30 -17.09 -29.45
C GLU A 184 -12.00 -17.72 -28.91
N LYS A 185 -10.87 -17.04 -29.06
CA LYS A 185 -9.54 -17.47 -28.62
C LYS A 185 -8.93 -16.65 -27.47
N VAL A 186 -9.52 -15.51 -27.07
CA VAL A 186 -8.95 -14.61 -26.07
C VAL A 186 -10.07 -14.10 -25.15
N LYS A 187 -10.05 -14.55 -23.89
CA LYS A 187 -10.95 -14.03 -22.85
C LYS A 187 -10.56 -12.58 -22.53
N ASN A 188 -11.54 -11.76 -22.18
CA ASN A 188 -11.28 -10.38 -21.75
C ASN A 188 -10.39 -10.37 -20.49
N ARG A 189 -9.37 -9.51 -20.54
CA ARG A 189 -8.39 -9.29 -19.48
C ARG A 189 -8.90 -8.23 -18.51
N ILE A 190 -8.75 -8.50 -17.20
CA ILE A 190 -8.89 -7.46 -16.17
C ILE A 190 -7.63 -6.59 -16.19
N GLY A 191 -7.82 -5.28 -16.33
CA GLY A 191 -6.75 -4.29 -16.33
C GLY A 191 -6.03 -4.16 -14.99
N ASP A 192 -4.83 -3.59 -15.02
CA ASP A 192 -3.93 -3.53 -13.86
C ASP A 192 -4.44 -2.49 -12.85
N GLU A 193 -4.93 -1.36 -13.34
CA GLU A 193 -5.52 -0.33 -12.49
C GLU A 193 -6.78 -0.85 -11.81
N LEU A 194 -7.62 -1.62 -12.53
CA LEU A 194 -8.83 -2.20 -11.93
C LEU A 194 -8.49 -3.18 -10.80
N MET A 195 -7.47 -4.03 -10.97
CA MET A 195 -6.99 -4.90 -9.89
C MET A 195 -6.46 -4.08 -8.70
N LEU A 196 -5.69 -3.02 -8.96
CA LEU A 196 -5.16 -2.16 -7.91
C LEU A 196 -6.27 -1.40 -7.17
N GLY A 197 -7.29 -0.90 -7.89
CA GLY A 197 -8.47 -0.25 -7.30
C GLY A 197 -9.29 -1.20 -6.42
N LEU A 198 -9.48 -2.44 -6.87
CA LEU A 198 -10.11 -3.50 -6.09
C LEU A 198 -9.36 -3.75 -4.77
N ALA A 199 -8.03 -3.93 -4.84
CA ALA A 199 -7.19 -4.13 -3.67
C ALA A 199 -7.25 -2.91 -2.72
N ALA A 200 -7.00 -1.71 -3.27
CA ALA A 200 -6.91 -0.46 -2.52
C ALA A 200 -8.22 -0.08 -1.81
N SER A 201 -9.37 -0.52 -2.32
CA SER A 201 -10.67 -0.29 -1.68
C SER A 201 -10.78 -0.89 -0.27
N GLY A 202 -9.95 -1.87 0.09
CA GLY A 202 -10.03 -2.56 1.37
C GLY A 202 -11.31 -3.40 1.52
N ASN A 203 -11.98 -3.75 0.43
CA ASN A 203 -13.13 -4.65 0.46
C ASN A 203 -12.65 -6.12 0.55
N THR A 204 -13.14 -6.85 1.56
CA THR A 204 -12.77 -8.26 1.79
C THR A 204 -13.11 -9.18 0.61
N GLU A 205 -14.28 -9.01 -0.01
CA GLU A 205 -14.66 -9.81 -1.18
C GLU A 205 -13.82 -9.46 -2.41
N ALA A 206 -13.38 -8.20 -2.55
CA ALA A 206 -12.47 -7.81 -3.61
C ALA A 206 -11.07 -8.44 -3.43
N VAL A 207 -10.57 -8.51 -2.20
CA VAL A 207 -9.33 -9.24 -1.88
C VAL A 207 -9.45 -10.71 -2.24
N LYS A 208 -10.53 -11.37 -1.82
CA LYS A 208 -10.80 -12.77 -2.15
C LYS A 208 -10.87 -12.98 -3.66
N PHE A 209 -11.60 -12.12 -4.38
CA PHE A 209 -11.68 -12.15 -5.83
C PHE A 209 -10.30 -12.06 -6.49
N LEU A 210 -9.42 -11.16 -6.02
CA LEU A 210 -8.06 -11.05 -6.54
C LEU A 210 -7.23 -12.32 -6.26
N LEU A 211 -7.39 -12.94 -5.09
CA LEU A 211 -6.71 -14.21 -4.78
C LEU A 211 -7.25 -15.39 -5.62
N ASP A 212 -8.54 -15.39 -5.96
CA ASP A 212 -9.11 -16.38 -6.89
C ASP A 212 -8.50 -16.21 -8.29
N LEU A 213 -8.27 -14.96 -8.74
CA LEU A 213 -7.59 -14.68 -10.01
C LEU A 213 -6.13 -15.16 -10.06
N VAL A 214 -5.47 -15.36 -8.91
CA VAL A 214 -4.11 -15.91 -8.85
C VAL A 214 -4.03 -17.31 -9.43
N ARG A 215 -5.08 -18.12 -9.21
CA ARG A 215 -5.15 -19.52 -9.65
C ARG A 215 -5.98 -19.74 -10.90
N LEU A 216 -6.78 -18.75 -11.29
CA LEU A 216 -7.70 -18.89 -12.41
C LEU A 216 -6.97 -18.68 -13.74
N ASP A 217 -6.68 -19.76 -14.46
CA ASP A 217 -6.19 -19.66 -15.83
C ASP A 217 -7.33 -19.22 -16.78
N ARG A 218 -7.14 -18.05 -17.39
CA ARG A 218 -8.03 -17.48 -18.40
C ARG A 218 -7.37 -17.34 -19.77
N GLY A 219 -6.22 -17.98 -20.00
CA GLY A 219 -5.37 -17.74 -21.17
C GLY A 219 -4.52 -16.48 -21.04
N ASP A 220 -4.37 -15.94 -19.83
CA ASP A 220 -3.43 -14.85 -19.50
C ASP A 220 -2.50 -15.33 -18.38
N GLU A 221 -1.33 -15.84 -18.76
CA GLU A 221 -0.31 -16.35 -17.84
C GLU A 221 0.20 -15.28 -16.86
N THR A 222 0.02 -13.99 -17.17
CA THR A 222 0.45 -12.90 -16.30
C THR A 222 -0.59 -12.54 -15.23
N GLN A 223 -1.84 -12.99 -15.38
CA GLN A 223 -2.97 -12.55 -14.55
C GLN A 223 -2.69 -12.77 -13.07
N GLY A 224 -2.21 -13.96 -12.69
CA GLY A 224 -2.00 -14.27 -11.29
C GLY A 224 -0.88 -13.43 -10.65
N LYS A 225 0.18 -13.15 -11.40
CA LYS A 225 1.25 -12.24 -10.96
C LYS A 225 0.74 -10.82 -10.78
N ARG A 226 -0.08 -10.32 -11.71
CA ARG A 226 -0.64 -8.96 -11.65
C ARG A 226 -1.61 -8.80 -10.48
N ALA A 227 -2.49 -9.79 -10.25
CA ALA A 227 -3.42 -9.78 -9.12
C ALA A 227 -2.69 -9.80 -7.78
N MET A 228 -1.66 -10.66 -7.64
CA MET A 228 -0.82 -10.69 -6.44
C MET A 228 -0.05 -9.37 -6.25
N THR A 229 0.49 -8.78 -7.32
CA THR A 229 1.19 -7.49 -7.29
C THR A 229 0.27 -6.36 -6.83
N ALA A 230 -1.01 -6.36 -7.23
CA ALA A 230 -1.99 -5.37 -6.80
C ALA A 230 -2.24 -5.43 -5.28
N LEU A 231 -2.35 -6.65 -4.72
CA LEU A 231 -2.44 -6.86 -3.28
C LEU A 231 -1.15 -6.43 -2.58
N TYR A 232 0.02 -6.85 -3.08
CA TYR A 232 1.32 -6.48 -2.51
C TYR A 232 1.52 -4.96 -2.44
N LYS A 233 1.25 -4.26 -3.56
CA LYS A 233 1.31 -2.78 -3.59
C LYS A 233 0.39 -2.15 -2.57
N THR A 234 -0.78 -2.75 -2.31
CA THR A 234 -1.76 -2.17 -1.41
C THR A 234 -1.40 -2.33 0.06
N TYR A 235 -0.92 -3.51 0.45
CA TYR A 235 -0.78 -3.89 1.87
C TYR A 235 0.66 -3.99 2.34
N VAL A 236 1.64 -3.97 1.45
CA VAL A 236 3.07 -4.14 1.78
C VAL A 236 3.89 -2.93 1.37
N ASP A 237 3.89 -2.59 0.09
CA ASP A 237 4.73 -1.50 -0.45
C ASP A 237 4.05 -0.80 -1.63
N PRO A 238 3.34 0.32 -1.38
CA PRO A 238 2.67 1.07 -2.43
C PRO A 238 3.62 1.87 -3.32
N GLY A 239 4.94 1.85 -3.07
CA GLY A 239 5.89 2.64 -3.84
C GLY A 239 5.61 4.15 -3.78
N GLY A 240 5.00 4.62 -2.69
CA GLY A 240 4.59 6.01 -2.51
C GLY A 240 3.32 6.43 -3.25
N LEU A 241 2.61 5.51 -3.91
CA LEU A 241 1.36 5.83 -4.62
C LEU A 241 0.23 6.26 -3.67
N PHE A 242 0.15 5.64 -2.49
CA PHE A 242 -0.83 5.93 -1.43
C PHE A 242 -0.33 5.34 -0.10
N GLU A 243 -0.99 5.66 1.00
CA GLU A 243 -0.67 5.09 2.32
C GLU A 243 -0.99 3.59 2.38
N ILE A 244 -0.13 2.81 3.04
CA ILE A 244 -0.33 1.37 3.23
C ILE A 244 -1.72 1.11 3.83
N ALA A 245 -2.46 0.19 3.23
CA ALA A 245 -3.81 -0.14 3.68
C ALA A 245 -3.80 -0.92 5.01
N SER A 246 -4.87 -0.74 5.80
CA SER A 246 -5.11 -1.61 6.96
C SER A 246 -5.21 -3.06 6.49
N PRO A 247 -4.54 -4.02 7.14
CA PRO A 247 -4.53 -5.41 6.67
C PRO A 247 -5.77 -6.21 7.08
N GLU A 248 -6.74 -5.60 7.76
CA GLU A 248 -7.99 -6.24 8.19
C GLU A 248 -8.70 -7.06 7.07
N PRO A 249 -8.78 -6.59 5.81
CA PRO A 249 -9.39 -7.35 4.72
C PRO A 249 -8.63 -8.63 4.35
N LEU A 250 -7.35 -8.77 4.71
CA LEU A 250 -6.55 -9.97 4.46
C LEU A 250 -6.84 -11.10 5.46
N VAL A 251 -7.39 -10.79 6.64
CA VAL A 251 -7.52 -11.73 7.76
C VAL A 251 -8.34 -12.96 7.37
N SER A 252 -9.49 -12.77 6.72
CA SER A 252 -10.35 -13.88 6.26
C SER A 252 -9.79 -14.66 5.08
N SER A 253 -8.70 -14.17 4.48
CA SER A 253 -8.03 -14.78 3.32
C SER A 253 -6.67 -15.38 3.67
N LEU A 254 -6.31 -15.43 4.96
CA LEU A 254 -5.04 -16.00 5.42
C LEU A 254 -4.83 -17.44 4.94
N ASP A 255 -5.84 -18.30 5.05
CA ASP A 255 -5.73 -19.70 4.61
C ASP A 255 -5.46 -19.80 3.10
N GLN A 256 -6.07 -18.92 2.31
CA GLN A 256 -5.86 -18.87 0.87
C GLN A 256 -4.45 -18.38 0.52
N LEU A 257 -3.96 -17.35 1.23
CA LEU A 257 -2.58 -16.86 1.09
C LEU A 257 -1.56 -17.94 1.46
N VAL A 258 -1.80 -18.69 2.55
CA VAL A 258 -0.94 -19.81 2.96
C VAL A 258 -0.95 -20.90 1.89
N ALA A 259 -2.12 -21.23 1.34
CA ALA A 259 -2.23 -22.22 0.29
C ALA A 259 -1.48 -21.79 -0.99
N ILE A 260 -1.48 -20.50 -1.33
CA ILE A 260 -0.69 -19.96 -2.46
C ILE A 260 0.80 -20.00 -2.15
N ALA A 261 1.22 -19.56 -0.95
CA ALA A 261 2.62 -19.53 -0.56
C ALA A 261 3.26 -20.93 -0.48
N LYS A 262 2.48 -21.98 -0.18
CA LYS A 262 2.96 -23.38 -0.15
C LYS A 262 2.96 -24.07 -1.52
N ASP A 263 2.34 -23.48 -2.54
CA ASP A 263 2.19 -24.08 -3.85
C ASP A 263 3.46 -23.86 -4.68
N ASP A 264 4.35 -24.84 -4.66
CA ASP A 264 5.64 -24.79 -5.34
C ASP A 264 5.55 -24.97 -6.86
N SER A 265 4.34 -25.10 -7.43
CA SER A 265 4.12 -25.00 -8.87
C SER A 265 4.06 -23.55 -9.36
N ILE A 266 3.75 -22.61 -8.47
CA ILE A 266 3.59 -21.19 -8.78
C ILE A 266 4.97 -20.51 -8.85
N SER A 267 5.04 -19.35 -9.53
CA SER A 267 6.26 -18.54 -9.59
C SER A 267 6.74 -18.10 -8.20
N GLY A 268 8.07 -18.11 -7.98
CA GLY A 268 8.67 -17.70 -6.70
C GLY A 268 8.30 -16.26 -6.27
N GLN A 269 8.04 -15.36 -7.24
CA GLN A 269 7.58 -14.01 -6.92
C GLN A 269 6.21 -14.02 -6.23
N ILE A 270 5.22 -14.75 -6.78
CA ILE A 270 3.87 -14.82 -6.19
C ILE A 270 3.94 -15.46 -4.78
N ILE A 271 4.79 -16.47 -4.60
CA ILE A 271 5.03 -17.10 -3.29
C ILE A 271 5.57 -16.07 -2.29
N ASN A 272 6.59 -15.31 -2.66
CA ASN A 272 7.19 -14.30 -1.79
C ASN A 272 6.21 -13.17 -1.46
N ASP A 273 5.43 -12.70 -2.44
CA ASP A 273 4.40 -11.69 -2.24
C ASP A 273 3.30 -12.19 -1.30
N ALA A 274 2.88 -13.46 -1.44
CA ALA A 274 1.92 -14.09 -0.52
C ALA A 274 2.46 -14.17 0.92
N VAL A 275 3.73 -14.56 1.11
CA VAL A 275 4.37 -14.55 2.43
C VAL A 275 4.44 -13.13 3.02
N ALA A 276 4.75 -12.13 2.20
CA ALA A 276 4.76 -10.73 2.62
C ALA A 276 3.37 -10.24 3.04
N LEU A 277 2.32 -10.63 2.31
CA LEU A 277 0.93 -10.34 2.67
C LEU A 277 0.49 -11.02 3.96
N ILE A 278 0.87 -12.29 4.18
CA ILE A 278 0.63 -12.97 5.46
C ILE A 278 1.27 -12.17 6.60
N ARG A 279 2.53 -11.74 6.43
CA ARG A 279 3.24 -10.92 7.43
C ARG A 279 2.55 -9.56 7.66
N ALA A 280 2.02 -8.94 6.61
CA ALA A 280 1.35 -7.64 6.69
C ALA A 280 0.11 -7.67 7.61
N VAL A 281 -0.51 -8.85 7.82
CA VAL A 281 -1.60 -9.01 8.80
C VAL A 281 -1.18 -8.69 10.23
N GLY A 282 0.10 -8.85 10.56
CA GLY A 282 0.64 -8.52 11.88
C GLY A 282 0.35 -9.56 12.95
N ALA A 283 1.08 -9.44 14.08
CA ALA A 283 0.95 -10.35 15.20
C ALA A 283 -0.37 -10.13 15.98
N PRO A 284 -0.94 -11.20 16.57
CA PRO A 284 -0.44 -12.58 16.54
C PRO A 284 -0.86 -13.37 15.29
N ALA A 285 -1.77 -12.82 14.46
CA ALA A 285 -2.45 -13.54 13.39
C ALA A 285 -1.50 -14.09 12.31
N CYS A 286 -0.37 -13.41 12.03
CA CYS A 286 0.59 -13.91 11.05
C CYS A 286 1.52 -15.03 11.54
N VAL A 287 1.69 -15.21 12.86
CA VAL A 287 2.74 -16.11 13.40
C VAL A 287 2.43 -17.57 13.06
N ALA A 288 1.26 -18.07 13.46
CA ALA A 288 0.90 -19.48 13.26
C ALA A 288 0.88 -19.89 11.76
N PRO A 289 0.31 -19.11 10.83
CA PRO A 289 0.44 -19.35 9.39
C PRO A 289 1.89 -19.49 8.91
N LEU A 290 2.76 -18.55 9.31
CA LEU A 290 4.17 -18.54 8.90
C LEU A 290 4.94 -19.74 9.50
N LEU A 291 4.71 -20.07 10.77
CA LEU A 291 5.28 -21.26 11.42
C LEU A 291 4.86 -22.55 10.71
N GLY A 292 3.59 -22.65 10.31
CA GLY A 292 3.07 -23.78 9.55
C GLY A 292 3.68 -23.94 8.15
N MET A 293 4.41 -22.95 7.64
CA MET A 293 5.14 -23.02 6.37
C MET A 293 6.60 -23.49 6.54
N VAL A 294 7.22 -23.27 7.69
CA VAL A 294 8.64 -23.62 7.95
C VAL A 294 8.92 -25.11 7.71
N LYS A 295 7.94 -25.98 8.02
CA LYS A 295 8.05 -27.44 7.88
C LYS A 295 7.53 -27.97 6.55
N THR A 296 6.94 -27.13 5.69
CA THR A 296 6.36 -27.58 4.43
C THR A 296 7.49 -27.97 3.46
N PRO A 297 7.48 -29.19 2.91
CA PRO A 297 8.37 -29.56 1.82
C PRO A 297 8.14 -28.62 0.63
N HIS A 298 9.22 -28.14 0.01
CA HIS A 298 9.14 -27.18 -1.10
C HIS A 298 10.33 -27.39 -2.04
N ARG A 299 10.13 -27.25 -3.36
CA ARG A 299 11.20 -27.40 -4.36
C ARG A 299 12.42 -26.51 -4.07
N GLU A 300 12.17 -25.30 -3.57
CA GLU A 300 13.20 -24.36 -3.16
C GLU A 300 13.58 -24.59 -1.70
N SER A 301 14.78 -25.12 -1.45
CA SER A 301 15.30 -25.38 -0.10
C SER A 301 15.36 -24.14 0.80
N ARG A 302 15.38 -22.94 0.20
CA ARG A 302 15.39 -21.66 0.91
C ARG A 302 14.05 -21.26 1.51
N PHE A 303 12.95 -21.87 1.08
CA PHE A 303 11.60 -21.48 1.49
C PHE A 303 11.40 -21.50 3.01
N LYS A 304 11.98 -22.48 3.73
CA LYS A 304 11.93 -22.54 5.19
C LYS A 304 12.57 -21.32 5.88
N TYR A 305 13.64 -20.75 5.30
CA TYR A 305 14.26 -19.54 5.85
C TYR A 305 13.39 -18.32 5.61
N VAL A 306 12.77 -18.23 4.43
CA VAL A 306 11.83 -17.14 4.10
C VAL A 306 10.66 -17.15 5.08
N ALA A 307 10.04 -18.32 5.29
CA ALA A 307 8.94 -18.47 6.25
C ALA A 307 9.37 -18.14 7.69
N ALA A 308 10.50 -18.67 8.16
CA ALA A 308 11.00 -18.44 9.51
C ALA A 308 11.44 -16.98 9.74
N ASN A 309 12.13 -16.34 8.79
CA ASN A 309 12.50 -14.92 8.88
C ASN A 309 11.25 -14.03 8.97
N ASN A 310 10.23 -14.30 8.15
CA ASN A 310 8.98 -13.55 8.21
C ASN A 310 8.22 -13.81 9.52
N ALA A 311 8.26 -15.03 10.08
CA ALA A 311 7.67 -15.34 11.38
C ALA A 311 8.36 -14.61 12.54
N LEU A 312 9.69 -14.45 12.48
CA LEU A 312 10.45 -13.63 13.43
C LEU A 312 10.07 -12.15 13.32
N LYS A 313 10.01 -11.60 12.10
CA LYS A 313 9.58 -10.20 11.87
C LYS A 313 8.14 -9.95 12.29
N CYS A 314 7.27 -10.94 12.12
CA CYS A 314 5.88 -10.90 12.54
C CYS A 314 5.75 -10.88 14.07
N GLY A 315 6.27 -11.90 14.77
CA GLY A 315 6.06 -12.09 16.21
C GLY A 315 7.08 -11.42 17.13
N GLY A 316 8.17 -10.88 16.57
CA GLY A 316 9.25 -10.26 17.31
C GLY A 316 9.90 -11.22 18.32
N VAL A 317 10.36 -10.69 19.46
CA VAL A 317 11.02 -11.48 20.50
C VAL A 317 10.16 -12.65 21.01
N LYS A 318 8.83 -12.49 21.03
CA LYS A 318 7.90 -13.50 21.55
C LYS A 318 7.84 -14.76 20.69
N SER A 319 8.16 -14.67 19.38
CA SER A 319 8.11 -15.82 18.48
C SER A 319 9.45 -16.56 18.35
N VAL A 320 10.55 -16.05 18.90
CA VAL A 320 11.90 -16.63 18.72
C VAL A 320 11.92 -18.13 19.05
N ALA A 321 11.40 -18.52 20.22
CA ALA A 321 11.41 -19.91 20.65
C ALA A 321 10.58 -20.82 19.71
N GLU A 322 9.38 -20.37 19.33
CA GLU A 322 8.48 -21.12 18.45
C GLU A 322 9.03 -21.26 17.04
N VAL A 323 9.60 -20.19 16.48
CA VAL A 323 10.20 -20.20 15.14
C VAL A 323 11.40 -21.13 15.08
N VAL A 324 12.32 -21.01 16.04
CA VAL A 324 13.54 -21.83 16.03
C VAL A 324 13.18 -23.30 16.22
N ARG A 325 12.22 -23.63 17.09
CA ARG A 325 11.71 -25.01 17.26
C ARG A 325 10.88 -25.51 16.08
N ALA A 326 10.40 -24.62 15.21
CA ALA A 326 9.71 -25.02 13.99
C ALA A 326 10.67 -25.48 12.89
N LEU A 327 11.95 -25.14 12.96
CA LEU A 327 12.95 -25.59 11.99
C LEU A 327 13.07 -27.13 12.03
N PRO A 328 13.03 -27.82 10.87
CA PRO A 328 13.24 -29.26 10.81
C PRO A 328 14.62 -29.65 11.33
N ASP A 329 14.71 -30.57 12.30
CA ASP A 329 15.99 -31.02 12.83
C ASP A 329 16.82 -31.84 11.81
N GLN A 330 16.14 -32.35 10.78
CA GLN A 330 16.73 -33.05 9.65
C GLN A 330 16.64 -32.18 8.39
N GLY A 331 17.68 -32.23 7.54
CA GLY A 331 17.73 -31.55 6.25
C GLY A 331 19.00 -30.75 6.05
N THR A 332 19.10 -30.08 4.90
CA THR A 332 20.27 -29.27 4.53
C THR A 332 20.15 -27.84 5.01
N TYR A 333 21.21 -27.30 5.62
CA TYR A 333 21.24 -25.94 6.15
C TYR A 333 22.44 -25.17 5.62
N VAL A 334 22.20 -24.16 4.79
CA VAL A 334 23.25 -23.31 4.22
C VAL A 334 23.64 -22.26 5.26
N LYS A 335 24.94 -22.15 5.56
CA LYS A 335 25.49 -21.23 6.58
C LYS A 335 24.97 -19.81 6.40
N GLU A 336 25.11 -19.26 5.20
CA GLU A 336 24.79 -17.85 4.93
C GLU A 336 23.30 -17.55 5.12
N GLU A 337 22.43 -18.50 4.76
CA GLU A 337 20.99 -18.37 4.93
C GLU A 337 20.58 -18.51 6.40
N LEU A 338 21.13 -19.49 7.11
CA LEU A 338 20.84 -19.68 8.53
C LEU A 338 21.31 -18.48 9.37
N GLN A 339 22.53 -18.00 9.10
CA GLN A 339 23.09 -16.86 9.79
C GLN A 339 22.40 -15.55 9.40
N GLY A 340 22.17 -15.31 8.11
CA GLY A 340 21.58 -14.06 7.64
C GLY A 340 20.09 -13.93 7.95
N SER A 341 19.32 -14.98 7.65
CA SER A 341 17.86 -14.93 7.70
C SER A 341 17.29 -15.30 9.08
N ILE A 342 18.01 -16.09 9.88
CA ILE A 342 17.51 -16.54 11.19
C ILE A 342 18.32 -15.92 12.32
N SER A 343 19.57 -16.34 12.53
CA SER A 343 20.34 -15.94 13.71
C SER A 343 20.62 -14.43 13.74
N GLY A 344 20.94 -13.85 12.59
CA GLY A 344 21.18 -12.42 12.42
C GLY A 344 19.91 -11.58 12.56
N GLU A 345 18.75 -12.10 12.17
CA GLU A 345 17.47 -11.46 12.44
C GLU A 345 17.16 -11.48 13.94
N ILE A 346 17.31 -12.63 14.61
CA ILE A 346 17.12 -12.74 16.06
C ILE A 346 18.02 -11.76 16.81
N ALA A 347 19.29 -11.63 16.39
CA ALA A 347 20.25 -10.74 17.02
C ALA A 347 19.88 -9.24 16.93
N ARG A 348 19.00 -8.85 16.00
CA ARG A 348 18.50 -7.48 15.82
C ARG A 348 17.19 -7.22 16.59
N LEU A 349 16.56 -8.25 17.15
CA LEU A 349 15.31 -8.11 17.89
C LEU A 349 15.52 -7.38 19.23
N THR A 350 14.46 -6.73 19.68
CA THR A 350 14.40 -6.01 20.95
C THR A 350 13.17 -6.44 21.75
N PRO A 351 13.19 -6.38 23.10
CA PRO A 351 14.32 -6.05 23.98
C PRO A 351 15.42 -7.12 24.01
N ARG A 352 16.68 -6.68 24.10
CA ARG A 352 17.87 -7.55 23.98
C ARG A 352 17.96 -8.61 25.08
N ASP A 353 17.66 -8.25 26.31
CA ASP A 353 17.68 -9.12 27.49
C ASP A 353 16.70 -10.30 27.36
N GLN A 354 15.50 -10.05 26.81
CA GLN A 354 14.50 -11.08 26.56
C GLN A 354 14.95 -12.04 25.45
N VAL A 355 15.59 -11.52 24.39
CA VAL A 355 16.19 -12.34 23.33
C VAL A 355 17.28 -13.24 23.93
N LEU A 356 18.21 -12.68 24.71
CA LEU A 356 19.28 -13.46 25.36
C LEU A 356 18.74 -14.54 26.29
N ALA A 357 17.73 -14.22 27.12
CA ALA A 357 17.07 -15.19 27.99
C ALA A 357 16.48 -16.36 27.20
N THR A 358 15.79 -16.06 26.09
CA THR A 358 15.21 -17.08 25.21
C THR A 358 16.29 -17.94 24.54
N LEU A 359 17.35 -17.32 24.03
CA LEU A 359 18.46 -18.05 23.39
C LEU A 359 19.17 -18.99 24.36
N ARG A 360 19.33 -18.59 25.63
CA ARG A 360 19.90 -19.43 26.69
C ARG A 360 19.06 -20.66 26.98
N ASP A 361 17.73 -20.52 26.99
CA ASP A 361 16.81 -21.66 27.12
C ASP A 361 16.99 -22.65 25.95
N LEU A 362 17.10 -22.12 24.73
CA LEU A 362 17.25 -22.93 23.51
C LEU A 362 18.58 -23.71 23.44
N LEU A 363 19.62 -23.34 24.21
CA LEU A 363 20.84 -24.16 24.31
C LEU A 363 20.59 -25.54 24.94
N GLY A 364 19.53 -25.68 25.75
CA GLY A 364 19.13 -26.94 26.37
C GLY A 364 18.18 -27.79 25.51
N ASP A 365 17.80 -27.34 24.30
CA ASP A 365 16.83 -28.05 23.47
C ASP A 365 17.40 -29.37 22.93
N LYS A 366 16.51 -30.34 22.67
CA LYS A 366 16.88 -31.65 22.11
C LYS A 366 17.27 -31.57 20.63
N SER A 367 16.77 -30.57 19.91
CA SER A 367 17.09 -30.38 18.50
C SER A 367 18.50 -29.82 18.34
N THR A 368 19.27 -30.43 17.44
CA THR A 368 20.59 -29.96 17.06
C THR A 368 20.50 -28.63 16.30
N VAL A 369 19.51 -28.48 15.41
CA VAL A 369 19.30 -27.21 14.68
C VAL A 369 18.92 -26.08 15.63
N VAL A 370 18.07 -26.34 16.63
CA VAL A 370 17.69 -25.32 17.63
C VAL A 370 18.91 -24.82 18.40
N ARG A 371 19.73 -25.75 18.92
CA ARG A 371 20.98 -25.41 19.62
C ARG A 371 21.95 -24.67 18.71
N TRP A 372 22.03 -25.05 17.43
CA TRP A 372 22.87 -24.39 16.43
C TRP A 372 22.47 -22.93 16.24
N VAL A 373 21.19 -22.67 16.00
CA VAL A 373 20.69 -21.29 15.85
C VAL A 373 20.95 -20.48 17.12
N ALA A 374 20.78 -21.09 18.29
CA ALA A 374 21.03 -20.43 19.57
C ALA A 374 22.49 -19.97 19.73
N ILE A 375 23.47 -20.83 19.45
CA ILE A 375 24.89 -20.45 19.54
C ILE A 375 25.27 -19.37 18.52
N GLU A 376 24.76 -19.45 17.29
CA GLU A 376 25.04 -18.46 16.24
C GLU A 376 24.43 -17.10 16.58
N ALA A 377 23.18 -17.07 17.10
CA ALA A 377 22.52 -15.83 17.49
C ALA A 377 23.20 -15.18 18.70
N LEU A 378 23.59 -15.95 19.72
CA LEU A 378 24.35 -15.44 20.88
C LEU A 378 25.71 -14.85 20.46
N ALA A 379 26.39 -15.53 19.53
CA ALA A 379 27.64 -15.03 18.96
C ALA A 379 27.45 -13.75 18.13
N ALA A 380 26.43 -13.71 17.27
CA ALA A 380 26.07 -12.52 16.49
C ALA A 380 25.70 -11.33 17.39
N MET A 381 25.10 -11.60 18.55
CA MET A 381 24.81 -10.61 19.58
C MET A 381 26.03 -10.19 20.40
N LYS A 382 27.19 -10.84 20.25
CA LYS A 382 28.40 -10.61 21.04
C LYS A 382 28.20 -10.85 22.55
N SER A 383 27.46 -11.90 22.91
CA SER A 383 27.20 -12.24 24.32
C SER A 383 28.38 -12.96 24.97
N VAL A 384 29.41 -12.21 25.40
CA VAL A 384 30.64 -12.78 26.00
C VAL A 384 30.33 -13.63 27.24
N GLU A 385 29.33 -13.23 28.03
CA GLU A 385 28.89 -13.95 29.23
C GLU A 385 28.33 -15.35 28.94
N ASP A 386 27.89 -15.63 27.71
CA ASP A 386 27.38 -16.93 27.30
C ASP A 386 28.45 -17.83 26.67
N ALA A 387 29.69 -17.35 26.49
CA ALA A 387 30.78 -18.15 25.92
C ALA A 387 31.01 -19.50 26.68
N PRO A 388 30.98 -19.56 28.03
CA PRO A 388 31.12 -20.85 28.73
C PRO A 388 29.96 -21.82 28.45
N LYS A 389 28.73 -21.32 28.30
CA LYS A 389 27.56 -22.16 28.00
C LYS A 389 27.62 -22.70 26.58
N ILE A 390 28.09 -21.89 25.63
CA ILE A 390 28.34 -22.33 24.26
C ILE A 390 29.45 -23.40 24.26
N ALA A 391 30.57 -23.17 24.95
CA ALA A 391 31.68 -24.12 25.04
C ALA A 391 31.29 -25.49 25.61
N ALA A 392 30.29 -25.55 26.50
CA ALA A 392 29.76 -26.80 27.04
C ALA A 392 29.17 -27.73 25.96
N LEU A 393 28.81 -27.21 24.78
CA LEU A 393 28.33 -28.02 23.65
C LEU A 393 29.46 -28.61 22.79
N SER A 394 30.73 -28.30 23.08
CA SER A 394 31.90 -28.72 22.27
C SER A 394 32.06 -30.23 22.08
N GLY A 395 31.48 -31.04 22.97
CA GLY A 395 31.46 -32.51 22.85
C GLY A 395 30.44 -33.07 21.86
N ASN A 396 29.51 -32.25 21.35
CA ASN A 396 28.46 -32.70 20.46
C ASN A 396 28.99 -33.03 19.05
N LYS A 397 28.67 -34.23 18.56
CA LYS A 397 29.14 -34.78 17.28
C LYS A 397 28.11 -34.70 16.14
N ASP A 398 26.90 -34.25 16.43
CA ASP A 398 25.83 -34.08 15.44
C ASP A 398 26.26 -33.02 14.42
N LYS A 399 26.13 -33.35 13.14
CA LYS A 399 26.54 -32.48 12.03
C LYS A 399 25.35 -31.71 11.47
N LEU A 400 25.61 -30.49 11.03
CA LEU A 400 24.64 -29.73 10.25
C LEU A 400 24.88 -29.95 8.77
N VAL A 401 24.07 -30.80 8.15
CA VAL A 401 24.26 -31.21 6.75
C VAL A 401 24.09 -30.02 5.80
N GLY A 402 24.95 -29.91 4.78
CA GLY A 402 24.85 -28.87 3.75
C GLY A 402 25.28 -27.48 4.21
N PHE A 403 26.09 -27.39 5.28
CA PHE A 403 26.57 -26.14 5.88
C PHE A 403 27.21 -25.22 4.85
N TRP A 404 27.97 -25.79 3.92
CA TRP A 404 28.71 -25.03 2.89
C TRP A 404 27.87 -24.71 1.64
N GLY A 405 26.61 -25.14 1.58
CA GLY A 405 25.76 -25.00 0.38
C GLY A 405 26.28 -25.78 -0.84
N GLU A 406 25.81 -25.40 -2.04
CA GLU A 406 26.20 -26.05 -3.31
C GLU A 406 27.65 -25.73 -3.69
N ARG A 407 28.11 -24.53 -3.33
CA ARG A 407 29.50 -24.11 -3.50
C ARG A 407 30.24 -24.53 -2.24
N ASN A 408 30.55 -25.81 -2.09
CA ASN A 408 31.52 -26.26 -1.10
C ASN A 408 32.92 -26.09 -1.72
N PRO A 409 33.57 -24.91 -1.60
CA PRO A 409 34.73 -24.54 -2.43
C PRO A 409 35.95 -25.44 -2.21
N GLU A 410 35.94 -26.28 -1.18
CA GLU A 410 37.10 -27.05 -0.73
C GLU A 410 36.72 -28.48 -0.32
N ASN A 411 35.53 -28.98 -0.69
CA ASN A 411 35.00 -30.27 -0.22
C ASN A 411 35.12 -30.44 1.30
N LYS A 412 34.94 -29.35 2.05
CA LYS A 412 35.03 -29.37 3.51
C LYS A 412 33.94 -30.27 4.06
N PRO A 413 34.24 -31.11 5.07
CA PRO A 413 33.20 -31.83 5.77
C PRO A 413 32.28 -30.84 6.47
N ASP A 414 31.00 -31.17 6.54
CA ASP A 414 30.05 -30.40 7.35
C ASP A 414 30.48 -30.42 8.83
N PRO A 415 30.51 -29.25 9.50
CA PRO A 415 30.95 -29.16 10.88
C PRO A 415 29.95 -29.82 11.84
N SER A 416 30.46 -30.34 12.96
CA SER A 416 29.60 -30.72 14.08
C SER A 416 29.21 -29.50 14.93
N LEU A 417 28.11 -29.64 15.68
CA LEU A 417 27.67 -28.60 16.63
C LEU A 417 28.78 -28.28 17.62
N GLY A 418 29.51 -29.30 18.09
CA GLY A 418 30.63 -29.12 19.01
C GLY A 418 31.83 -28.38 18.40
N GLN A 419 32.17 -28.65 17.13
CA GLN A 419 33.21 -27.90 16.44
C GLN A 419 32.83 -26.41 16.31
N ARG A 420 31.59 -26.14 15.90
CA ARG A 420 31.11 -24.76 15.73
C ARG A 420 30.98 -24.03 17.07
N ALA A 421 30.49 -24.69 18.10
CA ALA A 421 30.38 -24.14 19.45
C ALA A 421 31.76 -23.76 20.02
N LYS A 422 32.77 -24.62 19.84
CA LYS A 422 34.15 -24.31 20.22
C LYS A 422 34.64 -23.05 19.53
N GLU A 423 34.53 -22.98 18.21
CA GLU A 423 34.97 -21.82 17.40
C GLU A 423 34.32 -20.52 17.88
N LEU A 424 32.98 -20.49 18.03
CA LEU A 424 32.24 -19.31 18.44
C LEU A 424 32.57 -18.89 19.89
N SER A 425 32.73 -19.84 20.81
CA SER A 425 33.09 -19.54 22.19
C SER A 425 34.50 -18.93 22.31
N GLU A 426 35.46 -19.39 21.50
CA GLU A 426 36.81 -18.84 21.44
C GLU A 426 36.82 -17.43 20.83
N GLN A 427 36.02 -17.20 19.78
CA GLN A 427 35.85 -15.86 19.18
C GLN A 427 35.28 -14.87 20.19
N LEU A 428 34.23 -15.26 20.93
CA LEU A 428 33.63 -14.43 21.98
C LEU A 428 34.63 -14.12 23.11
N ALA A 429 35.43 -15.10 23.53
CA ALA A 429 36.46 -14.90 24.55
C ALA A 429 37.55 -13.90 24.12
N LYS A 430 37.85 -13.83 22.82
CA LYS A 430 38.80 -12.87 22.25
C LYS A 430 38.19 -11.50 21.95
N GLY A 431 36.86 -11.35 22.06
CA GLY A 431 36.15 -10.14 21.63
C GLY A 431 36.13 -9.95 20.11
N GLU A 432 36.39 -11.00 19.34
CA GLU A 432 36.36 -10.97 17.88
C GLU A 432 34.92 -10.98 17.35
N THR A 433 34.68 -10.34 16.21
CA THR A 433 33.38 -10.44 15.53
C THR A 433 33.38 -11.69 14.64
N PRO A 434 32.34 -12.54 14.70
CA PRO A 434 32.25 -13.70 13.81
C PRO A 434 32.37 -13.26 12.35
N LYS A 435 33.25 -13.91 11.59
CA LYS A 435 33.46 -13.65 10.16
C LYS A 435 32.40 -14.34 9.29
#